data_AF-A0A2H5Z197-F1
#
_entry.id   AF-A0A2H5Z197-F1
#
_cell.length_a   1.000
_cell.length_b   1.000
_cell.length_c   1.000
_cell.angle_alpha   90.00
_cell.angle_beta   90.00
_cell.angle_gamma   90.00
#
_symmetry.space_group_name_H-M   'P 1'
#
loop_
_entity.id
_entity.type
_entity.pdbx_description
1 polymer ?
#
loop_
_entity_poly.entity_id
_entity_poly.type
_entity_poly.pdbx_seq_one_letter_code
_entity_poly.pdbx_strand_id
1 'polypeptide(L)'
;MVYFEVTGHNVPRIFYTFWEANGGLERFGYPLTEPFVEVSATDGQQYLVQYFERARFEHHPENAGTPFEVLLGLLGVERTRGRESEPPFRPVERPNDPSIDYFLETRHTLGPPFQEYWWSRGGAAVFGYPISEPFEEISKTDGKRYLVQYFERNRMEYHPELAGTEFEILLGHLGRETLIDRGWLPGA
;
A
#
# COMPACT_ATOMS: atom_id res chain seq x y z
N MET A 1 6.48 -23.27 -3.63
CA MET A 1 6.30 -22.09 -4.48
C MET A 1 5.01 -22.22 -5.28
N VAL A 2 4.41 -21.11 -5.70
CA VAL A 2 3.36 -21.01 -6.71
C VAL A 2 3.91 -20.15 -7.85
N TYR A 3 3.81 -20.62 -9.08
CA TYR A 3 4.32 -19.91 -10.25
C TYR A 3 3.21 -19.07 -10.89
N PHE A 4 3.47 -17.80 -11.16
CA PHE A 4 2.55 -16.91 -11.87
C PHE A 4 3.01 -16.78 -13.32
N GLU A 5 2.35 -17.49 -14.23
CA GLU A 5 2.72 -17.51 -15.66
C GLU A 5 2.72 -16.11 -16.30
N VAL A 6 1.82 -15.22 -15.86
CA VAL A 6 1.66 -13.86 -16.37
C VAL A 6 2.93 -13.02 -16.20
N THR A 7 3.64 -13.18 -15.08
CA THR A 7 4.85 -12.40 -14.78
C THR A 7 6.12 -13.23 -14.75
N GLY A 8 6.01 -14.55 -14.80
CA GLY A 8 7.15 -15.46 -14.75
C GLY A 8 7.82 -15.55 -13.37
N HIS A 9 7.13 -15.15 -12.31
CA HIS A 9 7.67 -15.12 -10.95
C HIS A 9 7.10 -16.21 -10.04
N ASN A 10 7.92 -16.67 -9.10
CA ASN A 10 7.52 -17.64 -8.07
C ASN A 10 7.21 -16.95 -6.75
N VAL A 11 6.11 -17.38 -6.12
CA VAL A 11 5.68 -16.87 -4.81
C VAL A 11 5.81 -17.99 -3.76
N PRO A 12 6.50 -17.79 -2.62
CA PRO A 12 6.48 -18.69 -1.49
C PRO A 12 5.06 -19.02 -1.03
N ARG A 13 4.83 -20.25 -0.56
CA ARG A 13 3.49 -20.67 -0.11
C ARG A 13 2.93 -19.71 0.94
N ILE A 14 3.78 -19.26 1.86
CA ILE A 14 3.40 -18.32 2.92
C ILE A 14 2.86 -16.99 2.38
N PHE A 15 3.53 -16.39 1.40
CA PHE A 15 3.06 -15.18 0.73
C PHE A 15 1.85 -15.43 -0.15
N TYR A 16 1.80 -16.57 -0.85
CA TYR A 16 0.64 -16.92 -1.67
C TYR A 16 -0.63 -17.11 -0.83
N THR A 17 -0.53 -17.81 0.30
CA THR A 17 -1.66 -17.99 1.24
C THR A 17 -2.13 -16.65 1.78
N PHE A 18 -1.20 -15.76 2.16
CA PHE A 18 -1.58 -14.41 2.58
C PHE A 18 -2.23 -13.61 1.44
N TRP A 19 -1.66 -13.66 0.23
CA TRP A 19 -2.17 -12.98 -0.96
C TRP A 19 -3.62 -13.40 -1.24
N GLU A 20 -3.88 -14.71 -1.31
CA GLU A 20 -5.20 -15.29 -1.59
C GLU A 20 -6.23 -14.90 -0.50
N ALA A 21 -5.84 -14.98 0.77
CA ALA A 21 -6.72 -14.67 1.88
C ALA A 21 -7.08 -13.18 2.02
N ASN A 22 -6.27 -12.27 1.46
CA ASN A 22 -6.39 -10.83 1.68
C ASN A 22 -6.85 -10.02 0.45
N GLY A 23 -7.42 -10.68 -0.56
CA GLY A 23 -8.01 -10.03 -1.75
C GLY A 23 -7.23 -10.24 -3.05
N GLY A 24 -6.11 -10.97 -2.99
CA GLY A 24 -5.40 -11.48 -4.15
C GLY A 24 -5.05 -10.42 -5.19
N LEU A 25 -5.41 -10.72 -6.44
CA LEU A 25 -5.01 -9.95 -7.61
C LEU A 25 -5.53 -8.51 -7.56
N GLU A 26 -6.77 -8.33 -7.16
CA GLU A 26 -7.41 -7.02 -7.12
C GLU A 26 -6.70 -6.07 -6.15
N ARG A 27 -6.24 -6.61 -5.01
CA ARG A 27 -5.60 -5.82 -3.97
C ARG A 27 -4.11 -5.62 -4.20
N PHE A 28 -3.38 -6.70 -4.48
CA PHE A 28 -1.92 -6.66 -4.49
C PHE A 28 -1.33 -6.61 -5.90
N GLY A 29 -2.09 -7.03 -6.90
CA GLY A 29 -1.59 -7.27 -8.24
C GLY A 29 -0.72 -8.54 -8.33
N TYR A 30 -0.01 -8.64 -9.45
CA TYR A 30 0.90 -9.75 -9.71
C TYR A 30 2.25 -9.56 -8.98
N PRO A 31 2.97 -10.66 -8.67
CA PRO A 31 4.35 -10.57 -8.21
C PRO A 31 5.24 -9.96 -9.31
N LEU A 32 6.20 -9.12 -8.91
CA LEU A 32 7.16 -8.41 -9.78
C LEU A 32 8.62 -8.81 -9.53
N THR A 33 8.87 -9.62 -8.50
CA THR A 33 10.20 -10.14 -8.18
C THR A 33 10.08 -11.60 -7.75
N GLU A 34 11.22 -12.30 -7.72
CA GLU A 34 11.38 -13.46 -6.84
C GLU A 34 11.42 -12.99 -5.36
N PRO A 35 11.22 -13.88 -4.37
CA PRO A 35 11.42 -13.54 -2.97
C PRO A 35 12.93 -13.39 -2.66
N PHE A 36 13.30 -12.37 -1.90
CA PHE A 36 14.70 -12.11 -1.51
C PHE A 36 14.77 -11.47 -0.13
N VAL A 37 15.96 -11.43 0.48
CA VAL A 37 16.15 -10.79 1.79
C VAL A 37 16.45 -9.30 1.61
N GLU A 38 15.74 -8.46 2.35
CA GLU A 38 15.92 -7.01 2.37
C GLU A 38 16.03 -6.51 3.82
N VAL A 39 16.85 -5.48 4.04
CA VAL A 39 16.90 -4.77 5.32
C VAL A 39 15.78 -3.73 5.33
N SER A 40 14.87 -3.86 6.28
CA SER A 40 13.80 -2.89 6.50
C SER A 40 14.37 -1.52 6.84
N ALA A 41 13.94 -0.50 6.10
CA ALA A 41 14.36 0.88 6.33
C ALA A 41 13.76 1.50 7.59
N THR A 42 12.81 0.82 8.25
CA THR A 42 12.07 1.36 9.40
C THR A 42 12.55 0.82 10.74
N ASP A 43 13.11 -0.40 10.78
CA ASP A 43 13.64 -1.00 12.02
C ASP A 43 15.04 -1.63 11.87
N GLY A 44 15.59 -1.67 10.65
CA GLY A 44 16.93 -2.22 10.38
C GLY A 44 17.01 -3.75 10.41
N GLN A 45 15.89 -4.45 10.58
CA GLN A 45 15.85 -5.91 10.60
C GLN A 45 15.85 -6.48 9.18
N GLN A 46 16.27 -7.74 9.03
CA GLN A 46 16.23 -8.44 7.76
C GLN A 46 14.95 -9.26 7.65
N TYR A 47 14.23 -9.06 6.55
CA TYR A 47 13.03 -9.81 6.24
C TYR A 47 13.17 -10.50 4.89
N LEU A 48 12.58 -11.69 4.77
CA LEU A 48 12.26 -12.20 3.46
C LEU A 48 11.14 -11.32 2.91
N VAL A 49 11.34 -10.74 1.73
CA VAL A 49 10.40 -9.86 1.07
C VAL A 49 10.09 -10.32 -0.34
N GLN A 50 8.94 -9.89 -0.86
CA GLN A 50 8.61 -9.99 -2.27
C GLN A 50 7.79 -8.79 -2.69
N TYR A 51 8.12 -8.21 -3.84
CA TYR A 51 7.37 -7.10 -4.40
C TYR A 51 6.26 -7.62 -5.30
N PHE A 52 5.05 -7.09 -5.09
CA PHE A 52 3.91 -7.18 -5.97
C PHE A 52 3.65 -5.81 -6.58
N GLU A 53 2.72 -5.68 -7.52
CA GLU A 53 2.45 -4.39 -8.17
C GLU A 53 2.10 -3.28 -7.18
N ARG A 54 1.31 -3.60 -6.15
CA ARG A 54 0.72 -2.61 -5.23
C ARG A 54 1.29 -2.64 -3.82
N ALA A 55 2.07 -3.67 -3.46
CA ALA A 55 2.60 -3.84 -2.11
C ALA A 55 3.94 -4.59 -2.10
N ARG A 56 4.71 -4.43 -1.01
CA ARG A 56 5.80 -5.33 -0.64
C ARG A 56 5.30 -6.23 0.48
N PHE A 57 5.47 -7.54 0.38
CA PHE A 57 5.20 -8.45 1.50
C PHE A 57 6.47 -8.68 2.29
N GLU A 58 6.35 -8.81 3.60
CA GLU A 58 7.45 -9.05 4.54
C GLU A 58 7.06 -10.23 5.43
N HIS A 59 7.97 -11.22 5.56
CA HIS A 59 7.80 -12.35 6.46
C HIS A 59 8.39 -12.04 7.83
N HIS A 60 7.55 -12.11 8.87
CA HIS A 60 7.88 -11.89 10.27
C HIS A 60 7.85 -13.21 11.04
N PRO A 61 8.96 -13.97 11.08
CA PRO A 61 9.01 -15.29 11.73
C PRO A 61 8.73 -15.24 13.24
N GLU A 62 8.95 -14.09 13.90
CA GLU A 62 8.59 -13.84 15.29
C GLU A 62 7.07 -13.95 15.55
N ASN A 63 6.26 -13.80 14.50
CA ASN A 63 4.80 -13.87 14.54
C ASN A 63 4.25 -15.18 13.97
N ALA A 64 5.08 -16.23 13.87
CA ALA A 64 4.71 -17.49 13.23
C ALA A 64 3.40 -18.08 13.76
N GLY A 65 2.51 -18.49 12.84
CA GLY A 65 1.20 -19.05 13.17
C GLY A 65 0.13 -18.01 13.54
N THR A 66 0.42 -16.72 13.43
CA THR A 66 -0.56 -15.64 13.63
C THR A 66 -0.92 -14.96 12.30
N PRO A 67 -2.01 -14.17 12.25
CA PRO A 67 -2.33 -13.34 11.09
C PRO A 67 -1.25 -12.30 10.73
N PHE A 68 -0.28 -12.06 11.62
CA PHE A 68 0.79 -11.07 11.46
C PHE A 68 2.12 -11.69 11.03
N GLU A 69 2.14 -12.98 10.67
CA GLU A 69 3.33 -13.64 10.13
C GLU A 69 3.74 -13.05 8.78
N VAL A 70 2.78 -12.55 8.00
CA VAL A 70 3.04 -11.76 6.78
C VAL A 70 2.43 -10.39 6.97
N LEU A 71 3.23 -9.35 6.78
CA LEU A 71 2.81 -7.95 6.82
C LEU A 71 3.14 -7.27 5.48
N LEU A 72 2.44 -6.17 5.16
CA LEU A 72 2.84 -5.34 4.03
C LEU A 72 3.93 -4.37 4.46
N GLY A 73 5.01 -4.23 3.71
CA GLY A 73 6.03 -3.22 3.98
C GLY A 73 5.47 -1.80 3.99
N LEU A 74 6.18 -0.87 4.64
CA LEU A 74 5.78 0.53 4.82
C LEU A 74 6.06 1.37 3.56
N LEU A 75 5.63 0.89 2.39
CA LEU A 75 5.91 1.54 1.11
C LEU A 75 5.33 2.94 1.02
N GLY A 76 4.22 3.22 1.69
CA GLY A 76 3.67 4.57 1.78
C GLY A 76 4.61 5.53 2.51
N VAL A 77 5.11 5.14 3.69
CA VAL A 77 6.12 5.91 4.44
C VAL A 77 7.39 6.11 3.63
N GLU A 78 7.89 5.05 3.00
CA GLU A 78 9.10 5.12 2.16
C GLU A 78 8.91 6.07 0.99
N ARG A 79 7.73 6.04 0.36
CA ARG A 79 7.39 6.87 -0.80
C ARG A 79 7.24 8.35 -0.46
N THR A 80 6.78 8.66 0.74
CA THR A 80 6.51 10.05 1.17
C THR A 80 7.65 10.68 1.95
N ARG A 81 8.75 9.95 2.14
CA ARG A 81 9.96 10.48 2.79
C ARG A 81 10.46 11.74 2.06
N GLY A 82 10.63 12.83 2.79
CA GLY A 82 11.03 14.13 2.26
C GLY A 82 9.86 15.00 1.78
N ARG A 83 8.62 14.49 1.78
CA ARG A 83 7.40 15.24 1.42
C ARG A 83 6.69 15.84 2.63
N GLU A 84 7.21 15.68 3.84
CA GLU A 84 6.56 16.08 5.10
C GLU A 84 6.26 17.59 5.18
N SER A 85 6.96 18.39 4.37
CA SER A 85 6.74 19.83 4.26
C SER A 85 5.67 20.21 3.22
N GLU A 86 5.24 19.30 2.34
CA GLU A 86 4.16 19.55 1.39
C GLU A 86 2.81 19.62 2.12
N PRO A 87 1.86 20.49 1.70
CA PRO A 87 0.61 20.69 2.41
C PRO A 87 -0.18 19.41 2.76
N PRO A 88 -0.31 18.40 1.88
CA PRO A 88 -1.07 17.19 2.22
C PRO A 88 -0.45 16.34 3.33
N PHE A 89 0.88 16.38 3.51
CA PHE A 89 1.60 15.52 4.47
C PHE A 89 1.86 16.22 5.81
N ARG A 90 1.33 17.44 6.00
CA ARG A 90 1.43 18.14 7.27
C ARG A 90 0.32 17.65 8.21
N PRO A 91 0.65 17.38 9.48
CA PRO A 91 -0.35 17.15 10.52
C PRO A 91 -1.43 18.22 10.53
N VAL A 92 -2.68 17.80 10.69
CA VAL A 92 -3.82 18.71 10.82
C VAL A 92 -4.32 18.79 12.27
N GLU A 93 -5.18 19.77 12.53
CA GLU A 93 -5.95 19.80 13.77
C GLU A 93 -7.16 18.87 13.65
N ARG A 94 -7.65 18.38 14.80
CA ARG A 94 -8.85 17.55 14.82
C ARG A 94 -10.04 18.35 14.25
N PRO A 95 -10.68 17.90 13.16
CA PRO A 95 -11.84 18.59 12.62
C PRO A 95 -13.04 18.47 13.58
N ASN A 96 -13.91 19.47 13.57
CA ASN A 96 -15.21 19.42 14.25
C ASN A 96 -16.30 18.89 13.29
N ASP A 97 -15.99 17.82 12.57
CA ASP A 97 -16.91 17.14 11.65
C ASP A 97 -16.99 15.66 12.05
N PRO A 98 -18.16 15.17 12.50
CA PRO A 98 -18.31 13.79 12.94
C PRO A 98 -18.26 12.76 11.80
N SER A 99 -18.29 13.19 10.53
CA SER A 99 -18.16 12.30 9.38
C SER A 99 -16.70 11.99 9.02
N ILE A 100 -15.75 12.71 9.60
CA ILE A 100 -14.32 12.59 9.31
C ILE A 100 -13.62 11.90 10.48
N ASP A 101 -12.98 10.76 10.21
CA ASP A 101 -12.14 10.10 11.19
C ASP A 101 -10.84 10.89 11.36
N TYR A 102 -10.38 11.02 12.62
CA TYR A 102 -9.10 11.66 12.94
C TYR A 102 -8.23 10.70 13.73
N PHE A 103 -7.05 10.40 13.20
CA PHE A 103 -6.09 9.49 13.81
C PHE A 103 -5.07 10.30 14.62
N LEU A 104 -4.97 10.02 15.91
CA LEU A 104 -4.09 10.79 16.81
C LEU A 104 -2.62 10.44 16.57
N GLU A 105 -2.36 9.20 16.16
CA GLU A 105 -1.05 8.60 15.93
C GLU A 105 -0.27 9.36 14.87
N THR A 106 -0.93 9.71 13.76
CA THR A 106 -0.33 10.41 12.63
C THR A 106 -0.82 11.84 12.48
N ARG A 107 -1.89 12.21 13.20
CA ARG A 107 -2.57 13.52 13.11
C ARG A 107 -3.08 13.85 11.71
N HIS A 108 -3.59 12.82 11.04
CA HIS A 108 -4.23 12.91 9.73
C HIS A 108 -5.67 12.46 9.78
N THR A 109 -6.45 12.87 8.78
CA THR A 109 -7.86 12.51 8.68
C THR A 109 -8.13 11.41 7.67
N LEU A 110 -9.29 10.79 7.78
CA LEU A 110 -9.82 9.89 6.76
C LEU A 110 -11.31 10.18 6.59
N GLY A 111 -11.70 10.48 5.36
CA GLY A 111 -13.08 10.74 4.97
C GLY A 111 -13.41 10.13 3.61
N PRO A 112 -14.61 10.39 3.07
CA PRO A 112 -14.95 10.00 1.72
C PRO A 112 -13.95 10.55 0.68
N PRO A 113 -13.62 9.79 -0.38
CA PRO A 113 -14.21 8.50 -0.74
C PRO A 113 -13.51 7.29 -0.09
N PHE A 114 -12.40 7.47 0.63
CA PHE A 114 -11.53 6.36 1.06
C PHE A 114 -11.99 5.68 2.36
N GLN A 115 -12.73 6.39 3.21
CA GLN A 115 -13.10 5.94 4.56
C GLN A 115 -13.81 4.58 4.58
N GLU A 116 -14.85 4.40 3.76
CA GLU A 116 -15.61 3.15 3.73
C GLU A 116 -14.75 1.97 3.24
N TYR A 117 -13.95 2.20 2.20
CA TYR A 117 -13.03 1.18 1.69
C TYR A 117 -12.00 0.77 2.74
N TRP A 118 -11.41 1.74 3.44
CA TRP A 118 -10.41 1.48 4.47
C TRP A 118 -10.99 0.63 5.62
N TRP A 119 -12.16 1.01 6.15
CA TRP A 119 -12.82 0.28 7.24
C TRP A 119 -13.28 -1.13 6.83
N SER A 120 -13.89 -1.26 5.64
CA SER A 120 -14.42 -2.55 5.17
C SER A 120 -13.34 -3.54 4.74
N ARG A 121 -12.12 -3.08 4.44
CA ARG A 121 -11.02 -3.92 3.92
C ARG A 121 -9.91 -4.20 4.94
N GLY A 122 -10.14 -3.94 6.24
CA GLY A 122 -9.23 -4.35 7.33
C GLY A 122 -8.44 -3.23 8.01
N GLY A 123 -8.69 -1.97 7.63
CA GLY A 123 -8.21 -0.79 8.33
C GLY A 123 -6.70 -0.75 8.58
N ALA A 124 -6.32 -0.29 9.77
CA ALA A 124 -4.92 -0.03 10.13
C ALA A 124 -4.06 -1.29 10.08
N ALA A 125 -4.65 -2.46 10.35
CA ALA A 125 -3.93 -3.73 10.29
C ALA A 125 -3.40 -4.03 8.87
N VAL A 126 -4.08 -3.56 7.83
CA VAL A 126 -3.67 -3.81 6.43
C VAL A 126 -3.05 -2.59 5.76
N PHE A 127 -3.63 -1.41 5.94
CA PHE A 127 -3.18 -0.20 5.24
C PHE A 127 -2.23 0.67 6.07
N GLY A 128 -2.23 0.49 7.39
CA GLY A 128 -1.69 1.48 8.32
C GLY A 128 -2.56 2.73 8.42
N TYR A 129 -2.09 3.68 9.22
CA TYR A 129 -2.77 4.96 9.41
C TYR A 129 -2.60 5.89 8.20
N PRO A 130 -3.53 6.82 7.96
CA PRO A 130 -3.33 7.88 6.96
C PRO A 130 -2.10 8.72 7.34
N ILE A 131 -1.28 9.05 6.36
CA ILE A 131 -0.07 9.89 6.51
C ILE A 131 -0.12 11.14 5.60
N SER A 132 -1.26 11.35 4.95
CA SER A 132 -1.57 12.56 4.21
C SER A 132 -3.06 12.84 4.28
N GLU A 133 -3.44 14.08 4.02
CA GLU A 133 -4.78 14.44 3.56
C GLU A 133 -4.97 13.99 2.10
N PRO A 134 -6.21 13.85 1.59
CA PRO A 134 -6.44 13.50 0.20
C PRO A 134 -6.07 14.65 -0.75
N PHE A 135 -5.41 14.34 -1.87
CA PHE A 135 -4.97 15.32 -2.86
C PHE A 135 -4.84 14.73 -4.27
N GLU A 136 -4.79 15.58 -5.28
CA GLU A 136 -4.63 15.15 -6.68
C GLU A 136 -3.17 14.85 -7.03
N GLU A 137 -2.88 13.64 -7.51
CA GLU A 137 -1.54 13.20 -7.93
C GLU A 137 -1.58 12.60 -9.34
N ILE A 138 -0.52 12.82 -10.13
CA ILE A 138 -0.36 12.16 -11.44
C ILE A 138 0.32 10.81 -11.20
N SER A 139 -0.34 9.72 -11.59
CA SER A 139 0.21 8.38 -11.51
C SER A 139 1.44 8.23 -12.41
N LYS A 140 2.51 7.67 -11.86
CA LYS A 140 3.73 7.35 -12.61
C LYS A 140 3.55 6.18 -13.57
N THR A 141 2.49 5.38 -13.44
CA THR A 141 2.32 4.16 -14.23
C THR A 141 1.46 4.35 -15.47
N ASP A 142 0.53 5.30 -15.48
CA ASP A 142 -0.36 5.56 -16.61
C ASP A 142 -0.50 7.05 -17.00
N GLY A 143 0.14 7.96 -16.25
CA GLY A 143 0.11 9.40 -16.50
C GLY A 143 -1.24 10.08 -16.24
N LYS A 144 -2.24 9.36 -15.71
CA LYS A 144 -3.53 9.93 -15.34
C LYS A 144 -3.47 10.60 -13.98
N ARG A 145 -4.39 11.53 -13.76
CA ARG A 145 -4.57 12.21 -12.48
C ARG A 145 -5.64 11.49 -11.67
N TYR A 146 -5.33 11.21 -10.41
CA TYR A 146 -6.25 10.61 -9.45
C TYR A 146 -6.29 11.45 -8.17
N LEU A 147 -7.45 11.50 -7.52
CA LEU A 147 -7.50 11.82 -6.10
C LEU A 147 -6.89 10.64 -5.35
N VAL A 148 -5.88 10.91 -4.51
CA VAL A 148 -5.16 9.89 -3.76
C VAL A 148 -5.09 10.25 -2.29
N GLN A 149 -4.90 9.23 -1.45
CA GLN A 149 -4.48 9.42 -0.07
C GLN A 149 -3.41 8.39 0.28
N TYR A 150 -2.34 8.84 0.93
CA TYR A 150 -1.27 7.98 1.40
C TYR A 150 -1.56 7.47 2.81
N PHE A 151 -1.28 6.19 3.01
CA PHE A 151 -1.29 5.49 4.28
C PHE A 151 0.10 4.92 4.54
N GLU A 152 0.40 4.46 5.75
CA GLU A 152 1.75 3.97 6.06
C GLU A 152 2.23 2.85 5.12
N ARG A 153 1.33 1.94 4.73
CA ARG A 153 1.68 0.77 3.90
C ARG A 153 1.38 0.97 2.41
N ASN A 154 0.35 1.72 2.04
CA ASN A 154 -0.13 1.85 0.66
C ASN A 154 -0.60 3.27 0.30
N ARG A 155 -0.91 3.49 -0.98
CA ARG A 155 -1.67 4.65 -1.50
C ARG A 155 -3.02 4.16 -2.01
N MET A 156 -4.11 4.82 -1.66
CA MET A 156 -5.42 4.60 -2.30
C MET A 156 -5.65 5.62 -3.41
N GLU A 157 -6.30 5.19 -4.48
CA GLU A 157 -6.60 5.99 -5.67
C GLU A 157 -8.10 5.90 -5.96
N TYR A 158 -8.73 7.04 -6.17
CA TYR A 158 -10.13 7.13 -6.54
C TYR A 158 -10.31 7.12 -8.05
N HIS A 159 -11.15 6.21 -8.54
CA HIS A 159 -11.48 6.00 -9.95
C HIS A 159 -12.94 6.37 -10.21
N PRO A 160 -13.26 7.65 -10.46
CA PRO A 160 -14.64 8.10 -10.67
C PRO A 160 -15.31 7.46 -11.88
N GLU A 161 -14.53 7.03 -12.88
CA GLU A 161 -15.02 6.28 -14.04
C GLU A 161 -15.53 4.87 -13.69
N LEU A 162 -15.20 4.37 -12.49
CA LEU A 162 -15.58 3.08 -11.95
C LEU A 162 -16.57 3.22 -10.77
N ALA A 163 -17.18 4.39 -10.60
CA ALA A 163 -18.09 4.67 -9.49
C ALA A 163 -19.23 3.63 -9.38
N GLY A 164 -19.48 3.16 -8.16
CA GLY A 164 -20.47 2.11 -7.89
C GLY A 164 -20.00 0.68 -8.18
N THR A 165 -18.73 0.49 -8.55
CA THR A 165 -18.09 -0.84 -8.66
C THR A 165 -17.12 -1.07 -7.51
N GLU A 166 -16.70 -2.32 -7.31
CA GLU A 166 -15.66 -2.64 -6.31
C GLU A 166 -14.28 -2.06 -6.64
N PHE A 167 -14.09 -1.55 -7.86
CA PHE A 167 -12.86 -0.93 -8.36
C PHE A 167 -12.88 0.60 -8.27
N GLU A 168 -13.91 1.20 -7.66
CA GLU A 168 -13.98 2.64 -7.42
C GLU A 168 -12.79 3.15 -6.58
N ILE A 169 -12.28 2.32 -5.68
CA ILE A 169 -11.06 2.57 -4.91
C ILE A 169 -10.06 1.45 -5.19
N LEU A 170 -8.90 1.81 -5.75
CA LEU A 170 -7.80 0.89 -5.98
C LEU A 170 -6.59 1.25 -5.14
N LEU A 171 -5.74 0.26 -4.86
CA LEU A 171 -4.40 0.55 -4.35
C LEU A 171 -3.48 0.96 -5.50
N GLY A 172 -2.77 2.05 -5.29
CA GLY A 172 -1.73 2.54 -6.18
C GLY A 172 -0.58 1.54 -6.30
N HIS A 173 0.15 1.63 -7.41
CA HIS A 173 1.20 0.68 -7.76
C HIS A 173 2.53 0.95 -7.02
N LEU A 174 2.48 1.17 -5.70
CA LEU A 174 3.68 1.55 -4.93
C LEU A 174 4.81 0.52 -5.03
N GLY A 175 4.48 -0.77 -5.15
CA GLY A 175 5.49 -1.81 -5.36
C GLY A 175 6.21 -1.65 -6.70
N ARG A 176 5.45 -1.46 -7.79
CA ARG A 176 6.02 -1.19 -9.12
C ARG A 176 6.82 0.12 -9.14
N GLU A 177 6.28 1.20 -8.59
CA GLU A 177 6.96 2.49 -8.54
C GLU A 177 8.29 2.40 -7.78
N THR A 178 8.33 1.66 -6.68
CA THR A 178 9.57 1.42 -5.91
C THR A 178 10.61 0.68 -6.75
N LEU A 179 10.20 -0.32 -7.52
CA LEU A 179 11.12 -1.05 -8.40
C LEU A 179 11.60 -0.21 -9.60
N ILE A 180 10.78 0.72 -10.10
CA ILE A 180 11.19 1.71 -11.11
C ILE A 180 12.24 2.65 -10.53
N ASP A 181 11.99 3.21 -9.34
CA ASP A 181 12.94 4.14 -8.69
C ASP A 181 14.28 3.45 -8.34
N ARG A 182 14.26 2.13 -8.10
CA ARG A 182 15.46 1.28 -7.93
C ARG A 182 16.14 0.87 -9.24
N GLY A 183 15.53 1.17 -10.39
CA GLY A 183 16.04 0.81 -11.72
C GLY A 183 15.89 -0.67 -12.08
N TRP A 184 15.01 -1.42 -11.41
CA TRP A 184 14.76 -2.84 -11.68
C TRP A 184 13.68 -3.06 -12.74
N LEU A 185 12.77 -2.10 -12.88
CA LEU A 185 11.74 -2.07 -13.92
C LEU A 185 11.84 -0.77 -14.74
N PRO A 186 11.50 -0.78 -16.04
CA PRO A 186 11.37 0.44 -16.80
C PRO A 186 10.18 1.29 -16.29
N GLY A 187 10.36 2.61 -16.27
CA GLY A 187 9.25 3.56 -16.09
C GLY A 187 8.37 3.68 -17.34
N ALA A 188 7.24 4.39 -17.20
CA ALA A 188 6.37 4.77 -18.31
C ALA A 188 7.00 5.88 -19.17
#